data_AF-A0A524LXP3-F1
#
_entry.id   AF-A0A524LXP3-F1
#
_cell.length_a   1.000
_cell.length_b   1.000
_cell.length_c   1.000
_cell.angle_alpha   90.00
_cell.angle_beta   90.00
_cell.angle_gamma   90.00
#
_symmetry.space_group_name_H-M   'P 1'
#
loop_
_entity.id
_entity.type
_entity.pdbx_description
1 polymer ?
#
loop_
_entity_poly.entity_id
_entity_poly.type
_entity_poly.pdbx_seq_one_letter_code
_entity_poly.pdbx_strand_id
1 'polypeptide(L)' 'MAPEKEKLRAAGNVSKNARREGAQQLESRWGGKIIMKSVFENGKMKHFAVCEKTGNTGRKPRDLM' A
#
# COMPACT_ATOMS: atom_id res chain seq x y z
N MET A 1 11.14 -50.80 1.59
CA MET A 1 10.63 -49.75 2.51
C MET A 1 10.87 -48.40 1.84
N ALA A 2 9.86 -47.87 1.15
CA ALA A 2 9.84 -46.47 0.74
C ALA A 2 9.08 -45.68 1.81
N PRO A 3 9.52 -44.45 2.10
CA PRO A 3 8.57 -43.41 2.36
C PRO A 3 8.82 -42.20 1.46
N GLU A 4 7.72 -41.79 0.82
CA GLU A 4 7.42 -40.46 0.30
C GLU A 4 8.09 -39.34 1.10
N LYS A 5 8.72 -38.35 0.43
CA LYS A 5 8.42 -36.92 0.60
C LYS A 5 8.85 -36.15 -0.64
N GLU A 6 7.96 -36.16 -1.63
CA GLU A 6 7.83 -35.05 -2.57
C GLU A 6 7.57 -33.77 -1.77
N LYS A 7 8.59 -32.91 -1.59
CA LYS A 7 8.43 -31.51 -1.16
C LYS A 7 9.72 -30.74 -1.43
N LEU A 8 9.78 -30.14 -2.61
CA LEU A 8 9.96 -28.68 -2.77
C LEU A 8 9.83 -28.38 -4.27
N ARG A 9 8.58 -28.39 -4.75
CA ARG A 9 8.27 -27.83 -6.06
C ARG A 9 8.42 -26.31 -5.98
N ALA A 10 9.22 -25.79 -6.90
CA ALA A 10 9.20 -24.43 -7.40
C ALA A 10 9.26 -23.30 -6.34
N ALA A 11 10.48 -22.81 -6.09
CA ALA A 11 10.67 -21.36 -6.07
C ALA A 11 10.34 -20.85 -7.49
N GLY A 12 9.05 -20.85 -7.84
CA GLY A 12 8.56 -20.36 -9.12
C GLY A 12 9.03 -18.93 -9.27
N ASN A 13 9.49 -18.59 -10.47
CA ASN A 13 9.92 -17.27 -10.91
C ASN A 13 9.03 -16.15 -10.34
N VAL A 14 9.31 -15.72 -9.12
CA VAL A 14 8.74 -14.51 -8.55
C VAL A 14 9.30 -13.41 -9.42
N SER A 15 8.45 -12.80 -10.25
CA SER A 15 8.88 -11.79 -11.20
C SER A 15 9.66 -10.71 -10.45
N LYS A 16 10.69 -10.13 -11.07
CA LYS A 16 11.46 -9.03 -10.45
C LYS A 16 10.56 -7.83 -10.07
N ASN A 17 9.37 -7.74 -10.66
CA ASN A 17 8.31 -6.76 -10.34
C ASN A 17 7.49 -7.10 -9.09
N ALA A 18 7.58 -8.32 -8.55
CA ALA A 18 6.95 -8.68 -7.28
C ALA A 18 7.68 -8.06 -6.08
N ARG A 19 8.92 -7.60 -6.28
CA ARG A 19 9.57 -6.63 -5.39
C ARG A 19 8.95 -5.27 -5.66
N ARG A 20 7.70 -5.06 -5.23
CA ARG A 20 7.27 -3.70 -4.92
C ARG A 20 8.06 -3.31 -3.68
N GLU A 21 9.17 -2.60 -3.89
CA GLU A 21 9.79 -1.81 -2.83
C GLU A 21 8.66 -1.13 -2.06
N GLY A 22 8.66 -1.39 -0.75
CA GLY A 22 7.51 -1.16 0.12
C GLY A 22 6.89 0.21 -0.13
N ALA A 23 5.56 0.29 0.01
CA ALA A 23 4.82 1.53 -0.14
C ALA A 23 5.61 2.69 0.49
N GLN A 24 6.19 3.56 -0.35
CA GLN A 24 6.99 4.68 0.13
C GLN A 24 6.10 5.45 1.10
N GLN A 25 6.51 5.53 2.37
CA GLN A 25 5.75 6.26 3.37
C GLN A 25 5.82 7.72 2.96
N LEU A 26 4.71 8.24 2.45
CA LEU A 26 4.62 9.62 2.01
C LEU A 26 4.52 10.50 3.25
N GLU A 27 5.50 11.38 3.43
CA GLU A 27 5.49 12.36 4.50
C GLU A 27 4.80 13.64 4.03
N SER A 28 4.04 14.25 4.92
CA SER A 28 3.40 15.55 4.71
C SER A 28 4.35 16.69 5.05
N ARG A 29 4.08 17.88 4.52
CA ARG A 29 4.76 19.14 4.90
C ARG A 29 4.75 19.46 6.40
N TRP A 30 3.85 18.84 7.15
CA TRP A 30 3.72 19.01 8.61
C TRP A 30 4.50 17.94 9.40
N GLY A 31 5.19 17.02 8.73
CA GLY A 31 5.96 15.93 9.32
C GLY A 31 5.08 14.81 9.87
N GLY A 32 3.94 14.55 9.23
CA GLY A 32 3.05 13.42 9.52
C GLY A 32 2.92 12.49 8.32
N LYS A 33 2.61 11.21 8.56
CA LYS A 33 2.39 10.24 7.47
C LYS A 33 1.09 10.55 6.73
N ILE A 34 1.14 10.42 5.41
CA ILE A 34 -0.03 10.54 4.53
C ILE A 34 -0.59 9.14 4.29
N ILE A 35 -1.81 8.91 4.76
CA ILE A 35 -2.57 7.69 4.54
C ILE A 35 -3.58 7.93 3.43
N MET A 36 -3.61 7.02 2.45
CA MET A 36 -4.67 6.97 1.45
C MET A 36 -5.88 6.26 2.02
N LYS A 37 -7.02 6.96 2.09
CA LYS A 37 -8.32 6.40 2.48
C LYS A 37 -9.25 6.35 1.27
N SER A 38 -10.06 5.31 1.23
CA SER A 38 -11.08 5.12 0.21
C SER A 38 -12.42 5.01 0.92
N VAL A 39 -13.34 5.94 0.68
CA VAL A 39 -14.68 5.92 1.25
C VAL A 39 -15.69 5.68 0.15
N PHE A 40 -16.64 4.79 0.41
CA PHE A 40 -17.75 4.51 -0.48
C PHE A 40 -18.96 5.30 -0.01
N GLU A 41 -19.42 6.25 -0.82
CA GLU A 41 -20.52 7.15 -0.47
C GLU A 41 -21.46 7.28 -1.67
N ASN A 42 -22.77 7.07 -1.46
CA ASN A 42 -23.80 7.12 -2.51
C ASN A 42 -23.46 6.32 -3.78
N GLY A 43 -22.93 5.11 -3.61
CA GLY A 43 -22.58 4.22 -4.73
C GLY A 43 -21.29 4.61 -5.47
N LYS A 44 -20.56 5.64 -5.01
CA LYS A 44 -19.31 6.09 -5.62
C LYS A 44 -18.14 5.92 -4.67
N MET A 45 -17.05 5.37 -5.17
CA MET A 45 -15.79 5.26 -4.43
C MET A 45 -15.01 6.58 -4.55
N LYS A 46 -14.75 7.23 -3.42
CA LYS A 46 -13.90 8.42 -3.33
C LYS A 46 -12.58 8.03 -2.68
N HIS A 47 -11.48 8.37 -3.35
CA HIS A 47 -10.14 8.24 -2.79
C HIS A 47 -9.67 9.61 -2.33
N PHE A 48 -9.09 9.69 -1.14
CA PHE A 48 -8.48 10.90 -0.60
C PHE A 48 -7.29 10.56 0.28
N ALA A 49 -6.34 11.49 0.33
CA ALA A 49 -5.17 11.42 1.19
C ALA A 49 -5.50 12.11 2.52
N VAL A 50 -5.03 11.58 3.64
CA VAL A 50 -5.19 12.16 4.98
C VAL A 50 -3.84 12.18 5.68
N CYS A 51 -3.46 13.33 6.24
CA CYS A 51 -2.29 13.42 7.12
C CYS A 51 -2.67 12.99 8.54
N GLU A 52 -1.98 12.00 9.12
CA GLU A 52 -2.27 11.52 10.48
C GLU A 52 -2.08 12.57 11.57
N LYS A 53 -1.09 13.47 11.38
CA LYS A 53 -0.71 14.44 12.41
C LYS A 53 -1.64 15.64 12.52
N THR A 54 -2.04 16.19 11.37
CA THR A 54 -2.88 17.41 11.30
C THR A 54 -4.33 17.11 10.96
N GLY A 55 -4.66 15.89 10.53
CA GLY A 55 -6.00 15.53 10.05
C GLY A 55 -6.37 16.16 8.70
N ASN A 56 -5.43 16.87 8.04
CA ASN A 56 -5.72 17.53 6.78
C ASN A 56 -5.97 16.51 5.66
N THR A 57 -6.94 16.82 4.80
CA THR A 57 -7.39 15.93 3.73
C THR A 57 -7.14 16.53 2.35
N GLY A 58 -6.58 15.76 1.43
CA GLY A 58 -6.31 16.17 0.06
C GLY A 58 -6.87 15.19 -0.96
N ARG A 59 -7.06 15.62 -2.21
CA ARG A 59 -7.42 14.68 -3.30
C ARG A 59 -6.23 13.82 -3.69
N LYS A 60 -5.02 14.39 -3.66
CA LYS A 60 -3.77 13.69 -3.95
C LYS A 60 -2.80 13.82 -2.77
N PRO A 61 -1.90 12.85 -2.56
CA PRO A 61 -0.83 12.97 -1.55
C PRO A 61 0.04 14.21 -1.75
N ARG A 62 0.28 14.61 -3.02
CA ARG A 62 1.01 15.83 -3.38
C ARG A 62 0.41 17.11 -2.79
N ASP A 63 -0.89 17.14 -2.52
CA ASP A 63 -1.54 18.32 -1.93
C ASP A 63 -1.22 18.43 -0.43
N LEU A 64 -0.75 17.36 0.19
CA LEU A 64 -0.42 17.27 1.61
C LEU A 64 1.09 17.19 1.87
N MET A 65 1.90 16.97 0.83
CA MET A 65 3.37 17.01 0.88
C MET A 65 3.92 18.41 1.11
#